data_AF-A0A7K4HFG6-F1
#
_entry.id   AF-A0A7K4HFG6-F1
#
_cell.length_a   1.000
_cell.length_b   1.000
_cell.length_c   1.000
_cell.angle_alpha   90.00
_cell.angle_beta   90.00
_cell.angle_gamma   90.00
#
_symmetry.space_group_name_H-M   'P 1'
#
loop_
_entity.id
_entity.type
_entity.pdbx_description
1 polymer ?
#
loop_
_entity_poly.entity_id
_entity_poly.type
_entity_poly.pdbx_seq_one_letter_code
_entity_poly.pdbx_strand_id
1 'polypeptide(L)'
;MSTNNENYELDYYLSIIEFFQNQDTNRETVEIWKNKSFIQLMKVLKRTGNKEFVKNAIILILSLFDKMPPDFYSSRGIQVNSLTNSEKLTYVNLLKSEIANDIPN
;
A
#
# COMPACT_ATOMS: atom_id res chain seq x y z
N MET A 1 24.99 4.92 -22.62
CA MET A 1 24.61 3.49 -22.59
C MET A 1 24.19 3.16 -21.17
N SER A 2 22.95 2.71 -20.99
CA SER A 2 22.11 2.80 -19.78
C SER A 2 22.27 1.64 -18.77
N THR A 3 23.42 0.98 -18.74
CA THR A 3 23.62 -0.29 -18.01
C THR A 3 23.54 -0.18 -16.48
N ASN A 4 23.72 1.00 -15.89
CA ASN A 4 23.72 1.15 -14.43
C ASN A 4 22.31 1.25 -13.82
N ASN A 5 21.30 1.67 -14.59
CA ASN A 5 19.94 1.85 -14.07
C ASN A 5 19.14 0.54 -14.07
N GLU A 6 19.27 -0.27 -15.12
CA GLU A 6 18.57 -1.56 -15.26
C GLU A 6 18.98 -2.57 -14.18
N ASN A 7 20.25 -2.56 -13.77
CA ASN A 7 20.76 -3.45 -12.73
C ASN A 7 20.12 -3.15 -11.36
N TYR A 8 19.96 -1.88 -11.00
CA TYR A 8 19.35 -1.49 -9.72
C TYR A 8 17.87 -1.88 -9.62
N GLU A 9 17.11 -1.69 -10.69
CA GLU A 9 15.68 -2.02 -10.69
C GLU A 9 15.46 -3.53 -10.55
N LEU A 10 16.24 -4.31 -11.29
CA LEU A 10 16.21 -5.77 -11.22
C LEU A 10 16.60 -6.29 -9.84
N ASP A 11 17.68 -5.76 -9.26
CA ASP A 11 18.13 -6.12 -7.90
C ASP A 11 17.04 -5.84 -6.87
N TYR A 12 16.32 -4.71 -7.01
CA TYR A 12 15.21 -4.39 -6.13
C TYR A 12 14.04 -5.38 -6.29
N TYR A 13 13.66 -5.74 -7.53
CA TYR A 13 12.62 -6.74 -7.76
C TYR A 13 13.00 -8.12 -7.23
N LEU A 14 14.27 -8.54 -7.38
CA LEU A 14 14.77 -9.79 -6.81
C LEU A 14 14.67 -9.77 -5.28
N SER A 15 15.02 -8.66 -4.63
CA SER A 15 14.91 -8.54 -3.16
C SER A 15 13.47 -8.70 -2.66
N ILE A 16 12.47 -8.24 -3.44
CA ILE A 16 11.05 -8.43 -3.13
C ILE A 16 10.68 -9.91 -3.20
N ILE A 17 11.12 -10.60 -4.26
CA ILE A 17 10.83 -12.03 -4.47
C ILE A 17 11.51 -12.89 -3.41
N GLU A 18 12.77 -12.62 -3.09
CA GLU A 18 13.52 -13.33 -2.06
C GLU A 18 12.86 -13.17 -0.69
N PHE A 19 12.44 -11.96 -0.32
CA PHE A 19 11.71 -11.75 0.93
C PHE A 19 10.37 -12.50 0.94
N PHE A 20 9.65 -12.49 -0.18
CA PHE A 20 8.38 -13.22 -0.32
C PHE A 20 8.55 -14.75 -0.20
N GLN A 21 9.60 -15.32 -0.78
CA GLN A 21 9.86 -16.77 -0.74
C GLN A 21 10.31 -17.24 0.65
N ASN A 22 11.05 -16.39 1.38
CA ASN A 22 11.60 -16.71 2.69
C ASN A 22 10.70 -16.30 3.88
N GLN A 23 9.46 -15.87 3.63
CA GLN A 23 8.56 -15.45 4.69
C GLN A 23 8.02 -16.68 5.47
N ASP A 24 8.71 -17.06 6.53
CA ASP A 24 8.18 -18.01 7.50
C ASP A 24 7.16 -17.27 8.40
N THR A 25 5.93 -17.19 7.89
CA THR A 25 4.66 -17.04 8.62
C THR A 25 4.36 -15.82 9.51
N ASN A 26 5.30 -14.92 9.85
CA ASN A 26 4.98 -13.78 10.71
C ASN A 26 4.37 -12.60 9.92
N ARG A 27 3.05 -12.44 10.04
CA ARG A 27 2.28 -11.32 9.46
C ARG A 27 2.83 -9.95 9.86
N GLU A 28 3.25 -9.78 11.10
CA GLU A 28 3.78 -8.50 11.58
C GLU A 28 5.10 -8.15 10.87
N THR A 29 6.00 -9.11 10.70
CA THR A 29 7.25 -8.93 9.98
C THR A 29 7.01 -8.55 8.53
N VAL A 30 6.01 -9.15 7.88
CA VAL A 30 5.60 -8.82 6.52
C VAL A 30 5.08 -7.37 6.42
N GLU A 31 4.19 -6.96 7.33
CA GLU A 31 3.67 -5.58 7.35
C GLU A 31 4.78 -4.54 7.59
N ILE A 32 5.68 -4.80 8.54
CA ILE A 32 6.84 -3.93 8.81
C ILE A 32 7.72 -3.80 7.56
N TRP A 33 7.97 -4.90 6.85
CA TRP A 33 8.79 -4.89 5.64
C TRP A 33 8.11 -4.15 4.49
N LYS A 34 6.80 -4.33 4.27
CA LYS A 34 6.04 -3.57 3.26
C LYS A 34 6.12 -2.07 3.53
N ASN A 35 5.87 -1.65 4.77
CA ASN A 35 5.94 -0.24 5.17
C ASN A 35 7.34 0.36 4.93
N LYS A 36 8.40 -0.36 5.30
CA LYS A 36 9.79 0.07 5.04
C LYS A 36 10.06 0.20 3.53
N SER A 37 9.58 -0.77 2.74
CA SER A 37 9.74 -0.79 1.28
C SER A 37 9.02 0.40 0.62
N PHE A 38 7.80 0.71 1.04
CA PHE A 38 7.08 1.88 0.53
C PHE A 38 7.78 3.19 0.88
N ILE A 39 8.31 3.34 2.10
CA ILE A 39 9.11 4.51 2.48
C ILE A 39 10.36 4.65 1.61
N GLN A 40 11.04 3.54 1.29
CA GLN A 40 12.19 3.55 0.39
C GLN A 40 11.79 3.96 -1.03
N LEU A 41 10.71 3.40 -1.57
CA LEU A 41 10.18 3.75 -2.88
C LEU A 41 9.75 5.22 -2.99
N MET A 42 9.16 5.80 -1.93
CA MET A 42 8.87 7.24 -1.88
C MET A 42 10.16 8.09 -1.95
N LYS A 43 11.23 7.66 -1.27
CA LYS A 43 12.54 8.33 -1.35
C LYS A 43 13.15 8.20 -2.74
N VAL A 44 13.05 7.03 -3.38
CA VAL A 44 13.51 6.80 -4.75
C VAL A 44 12.74 7.67 -5.73
N LEU A 45 11.41 7.74 -5.59
CA LEU A 45 10.57 8.61 -6.42
C LEU A 45 10.98 10.07 -6.28
N LYS A 46 11.20 10.55 -5.06
CA LYS A 46 11.63 11.93 -4.79
C LYS A 46 13.00 12.25 -5.41
N ARG A 47 13.92 11.28 -5.43
CA ARG A 47 15.30 11.47 -5.94
C ARG A 47 15.41 11.33 -7.46
N THR A 48 14.71 10.36 -8.04
CA THR A 48 14.90 9.95 -9.44
C THR A 48 13.78 10.42 -10.35
N GLY A 49 12.59 10.70 -9.80
CA GLY A 49 11.39 10.98 -10.59
C GLY A 49 10.86 9.76 -11.37
N ASN A 50 11.46 8.58 -11.22
CA ASN A 50 11.10 7.38 -11.98
C ASN A 50 9.78 6.77 -11.44
N LYS A 51 8.67 7.32 -11.94
CA LYS A 51 7.31 6.88 -11.58
C LYS A 51 7.02 5.46 -12.03
N GLU A 52 7.57 5.03 -13.15
CA GLU A 52 7.30 3.72 -13.73
C GLU A 52 7.86 2.61 -12.85
N PHE A 53 9.15 2.70 -12.50
CA PHE A 53 9.80 1.76 -11.59
C PHE A 53 9.05 1.65 -10.26
N VAL A 54 8.75 2.79 -9.63
CA VAL A 54 8.09 2.85 -8.33
C VAL A 54 6.68 2.26 -8.39
N LYS A 55 5.91 2.58 -9.44
CA LYS A 55 4.58 2.01 -9.66
C LYS A 55 4.66 0.48 -9.80
N ASN A 56 5.56 0.00 -10.64
CA ASN A 56 5.70 -1.44 -10.91
C ASN A 56 6.16 -2.20 -9.65
N ALA A 57 7.05 -1.61 -8.85
CA ALA A 57 7.45 -2.15 -7.55
C ALA A 57 6.29 -2.26 -6.55
N ILE A 58 5.45 -1.23 -6.47
CA ILE A 58 4.26 -1.24 -5.60
C ILE A 58 3.28 -2.32 -6.05
N ILE A 59 3.02 -2.42 -7.36
CA ILE A 59 2.14 -3.46 -7.92
C ILE A 59 2.65 -4.86 -7.56
N LEU A 60 3.95 -5.10 -7.70
CA LEU A 60 4.55 -6.38 -7.37
C LEU A 60 4.39 -6.72 -5.87
N ILE A 61 4.68 -5.77 -4.98
CA ILE A 61 4.49 -5.95 -3.53
C ILE A 61 3.02 -6.24 -3.21
N LEU A 62 2.07 -5.51 -3.77
CA LEU A 62 0.65 -5.77 -3.52
C LEU A 62 0.25 -7.15 -4.04
N SER A 63 0.63 -7.49 -5.27
CA SER A 63 0.25 -8.76 -5.91
C SER A 63 0.77 -9.99 -5.17
N LEU A 64 1.97 -9.90 -4.57
CA LEU A 64 2.56 -11.01 -3.83
C LEU A 64 1.96 -11.15 -2.43
N PHE A 65 1.73 -10.04 -1.73
CA PHE A 65 1.37 -10.07 -0.31
C PHE A 65 -0.13 -9.91 -0.02
N ASP A 66 -0.95 -9.43 -0.95
CA ASP A 66 -2.41 -9.46 -0.82
C ASP A 66 -2.94 -10.87 -1.11
N LYS A 67 -3.04 -11.67 -0.06
CA LYS A 67 -3.85 -12.90 -0.05
C LYS A 67 -5.34 -12.61 0.22
N MET A 68 -5.73 -11.34 0.22
CA MET A 68 -7.09 -10.98 0.61
C MET A 68 -8.04 -11.21 -0.57
N PRO A 69 -9.05 -12.06 -0.43
CA PRO A 69 -10.05 -12.20 -1.48
C PRO A 69 -10.69 -10.82 -1.70
N PRO A 70 -11.02 -10.46 -2.96
CA PRO A 70 -11.70 -9.20 -3.27
C PRO A 70 -12.94 -8.97 -2.37
N ASP A 71 -13.58 -10.09 -2.00
CA ASP A 71 -14.77 -10.15 -1.18
C ASP A 71 -14.54 -9.77 0.29
N PHE A 72 -13.31 -9.79 0.80
CA PHE A 72 -13.04 -9.49 2.20
C PHE A 72 -13.41 -8.05 2.55
N TYR A 73 -13.15 -7.09 1.66
CA TYR A 73 -13.62 -5.72 1.85
C TYR A 73 -15.13 -5.59 1.66
N SER A 74 -15.73 -6.38 0.75
CA SER A 74 -17.19 -6.40 0.56
C SER A 74 -17.93 -6.90 1.82
N SER A 75 -17.30 -7.77 2.60
CA SER A 75 -17.84 -8.31 3.86
C SER A 75 -17.50 -7.49 5.11
N ARG A 76 -16.56 -6.55 5.03
CA ARG A 76 -16.08 -5.76 6.19
C ARG A 76 -16.78 -4.41 6.38
N GLY A 77 -17.81 -4.14 5.58
CA GLY A 77 -18.64 -2.94 5.69
C GLY A 77 -20.08 -3.25 6.09
N ILE A 78 -20.75 -2.25 6.66
CA ILE A 78 -22.21 -2.26 6.74
C ILE A 78 -22.74 -1.74 5.41
N GLN A 79 -23.74 -2.40 4.83
CA GLN A 79 -24.34 -1.91 3.59
C GLN A 79 -24.92 -0.51 3.84
N VAL A 80 -24.61 0.46 2.99
CA VAL A 80 -25.11 1.84 3.17
C VAL A 80 -26.65 1.88 3.23
N ASN A 81 -27.32 0.95 2.55
CA ASN A 81 -28.77 0.83 2.55
C ASN A 81 -29.35 0.25 3.86
N SER A 82 -28.54 -0.44 4.68
CA SER A 82 -28.96 -0.89 6.00
C SER A 82 -28.75 0.15 7.10
N LEU A 83 -28.12 1.29 6.79
CA LEU A 83 -27.95 2.39 7.73
C LEU A 83 -29.19 3.28 7.79
N THR A 84 -29.58 3.67 9.00
CA THR A 84 -30.57 4.71 9.23
C THR A 84 -30.04 6.08 8.81
N ASN A 85 -30.94 7.04 8.60
CA ASN A 85 -30.55 8.42 8.28
C ASN A 85 -29.69 9.05 9.38
N SER A 86 -29.93 8.69 10.65
CA SER A 86 -29.14 9.19 11.77
C SER A 86 -27.70 8.65 11.75
N GLU A 87 -27.52 7.36 11.49
CA GLU A 87 -26.18 6.75 11.39
C GLU A 87 -25.40 7.30 10.20
N LYS A 88 -26.05 7.48 9.04
CA LYS A 88 -25.43 8.12 7.87
C LYS A 88 -24.90 9.51 8.21
N LEU A 89 -25.69 10.31 8.93
CA LEU A 89 -25.28 11.65 9.35
C LEU A 89 -24.07 11.60 10.28
N THR A 90 -24.03 10.65 11.21
CA THR A 90 -22.90 10.41 12.11
C THR A 90 -21.62 10.07 11.35
N TYR A 91 -21.68 9.13 10.40
CA TYR A 91 -20.51 8.76 9.60
C TYR A 91 -20.02 9.92 8.72
N VAL A 92 -20.94 10.69 8.13
CA VAL A 92 -20.57 11.89 7.35
C VAL A 92 -19.86 12.92 8.22
N ASN A 93 -20.32 13.14 9.45
CA ASN A 93 -19.70 14.09 10.36
C ASN A 93 -18.30 13.62 10.81
N LEU A 94 -18.14 12.32 11.06
CA LEU A 94 -16.84 11.71 11.38
C LEU A 94 -15.84 11.94 10.23
N LEU A 95 -16.23 11.60 9.01
CA LEU A 95 -15.39 11.78 7.80
C LEU A 95 -15.00 13.26 7.60
N LYS A 96 -15.94 14.19 7.80
CA LYS A 96 -15.65 15.63 7.73
C LYS A 96 -14.64 16.06 8.78
N SER A 97 -14.73 15.53 10.00
CA SER A 97 -13.78 15.87 11.07
C SER A 97 -12.38 15.33 10.80
N GLU A 98 -12.25 14.15 10.20
CA GLU A 98 -10.95 13.59 9.83
C GLU A 98 -10.27 14.45 8.77
N ILE A 99 -11.01 14.88 7.75
CA ILE A 99 -10.49 15.77 6.69
C ILE A 99 -10.14 17.17 7.24
N ALA A 100 -10.95 17.72 8.13
CA ALA A 100 -10.69 19.03 8.73
C ALA A 100 -9.47 19.04 9.67
N ASN A 101 -9.19 17.91 10.32
CA ASN A 101 -8.05 17.77 11.23
C ASN A 101 -6.72 17.45 10.52
N ASP A 102 -6.75 17.06 9.24
CA ASP A 102 -5.57 16.73 8.43
C ASP A 102 -5.03 17.91 7.59
N ILE A 103 -5.64 19.10 7.68
CA ILE A 103 -5.13 20.33 7.05
C ILE A 103 -4.35 21.12 8.12
N PRO A 104 -3.00 21.16 8.09
CA PRO A 104 -2.25 22.04 8.97
C PRO A 104 -2.55 23.50 8.61
N ASN A 105 -2.81 24.32 9.63
CA ASN A 105 -2.84 25.79 9.51
C ASN A 105 -1.52 26.34 8.95
#